data_AF-A0A920RH17-F1
#
_entry.id   AF-A0A920RH17-F1
#
_cell.length_a   1.000
_cell.length_b   1.000
_cell.length_c   1.000
_cell.angle_alpha   90.00
_cell.angle_beta   90.00
_cell.angle_gamma   90.00
#
_symmetry.space_group_name_H-M   'P 1'
#
loop_
_entity.id
_entity.type
_entity.pdbx_description
1 polymer ?
#
loop_
_entity_poly.entity_id
_entity_poly.type
_entity_poly.pdbx_seq_one_letter_code
_entity_poly.pdbx_strand_id
1 'polypeptide(L)'
;MTASKTLFQKIFDRHVVLERDSGDALLYIDRHLIHDLHHRAFATLKANGQTIHRPELLFGTPDHSVPTTARTLVDIPQGEMRETVSGLEAAAKEMGFNHFDLTDDRHGIVHVVGPEQGITLPGLVWCAVTPIHRLMEPLGASHSGSGRQKYNTSWQNPKNCGNGDHKICVST
;
A
#
# COMPACT_ATOMS: atom_id res chain seq x y z
N MET A 1 -36.55 13.24 -7.70
CA MET A 1 -35.64 13.47 -6.56
C MET A 1 -34.48 12.50 -6.69
N THR A 2 -33.23 12.97 -6.66
CA THR A 2 -32.07 12.06 -6.60
C THR A 2 -32.07 11.39 -5.23
N ALA A 3 -32.01 10.06 -5.18
CA ALA A 3 -31.94 9.30 -3.93
C ALA A 3 -30.77 9.79 -3.08
N SER A 4 -30.98 9.90 -1.76
CA SER A 4 -29.94 10.31 -0.82
C SER A 4 -28.82 9.28 -0.78
N LYS A 5 -27.58 9.71 -1.06
CA LYS A 5 -26.39 8.84 -0.96
C LYS A 5 -25.90 8.68 0.48
N THR A 6 -25.46 7.49 0.85
CA THR A 6 -24.74 7.23 2.12
C THR A 6 -23.36 7.90 2.12
N LEU A 7 -22.73 8.04 3.29
CA LEU A 7 -21.35 8.53 3.37
C LEU A 7 -20.38 7.66 2.56
N PHE A 8 -20.53 6.33 2.66
CA PHE A 8 -19.74 5.39 1.88
C PHE A 8 -19.89 5.64 0.38
N GLN A 9 -21.13 5.74 -0.14
CA GLN A 9 -21.36 6.02 -1.57
C GLN A 9 -20.76 7.35 -1.99
N LYS A 10 -20.87 8.40 -1.16
CA LYS A 10 -20.27 9.71 -1.47
C LYS A 10 -18.74 9.64 -1.60
N ILE A 11 -18.08 8.87 -0.73
CA ILE A 11 -16.63 8.69 -0.79
C ILE A 11 -16.29 7.77 -1.96
N PHE A 12 -16.91 6.61 -2.07
CA PHE A 12 -16.68 5.65 -3.14
C PHE A 12 -16.81 6.28 -4.53
N ASP A 13 -17.97 6.89 -4.83
CA ASP A 13 -18.25 7.51 -6.13
C ASP A 13 -17.25 8.62 -6.50
N ARG A 14 -16.67 9.30 -5.49
CA ARG A 14 -15.65 10.34 -5.71
C ARG A 14 -14.30 9.75 -6.15
N HIS A 15 -14.01 8.51 -5.76
CA HIS A 15 -12.73 7.86 -6.02
C HIS A 15 -12.78 6.88 -7.20
N VAL A 16 -13.96 6.64 -7.78
CA VAL A 16 -14.08 5.85 -9.00
C VAL A 16 -13.42 6.60 -10.16
N VAL A 17 -12.41 5.97 -10.76
CA VAL A 17 -11.74 6.44 -11.98
C VAL A 17 -12.36 5.79 -13.22
N LEU A 18 -12.73 4.52 -13.11
CA LEU A 18 -13.34 3.74 -14.20
C LEU A 18 -14.25 2.68 -13.60
N GLU A 19 -15.48 2.59 -14.12
CA GLU A 19 -16.35 1.44 -13.90
C GLU A 19 -16.35 0.58 -15.16
N ARG A 20 -16.32 -0.74 -14.98
CA ARG A 20 -16.40 -1.72 -16.07
C ARG A 20 -17.80 -2.30 -16.13
N ASP A 21 -18.18 -2.77 -17.32
CA ASP A 21 -19.46 -3.47 -17.53
C ASP A 21 -19.62 -4.73 -16.67
N SER A 22 -18.51 -5.29 -16.17
CA SER A 22 -18.48 -6.40 -15.21
C SER A 22 -18.95 -6.02 -13.80
N GLY A 23 -19.12 -4.72 -13.51
CA GLY A 23 -19.38 -4.20 -12.17
C GLY A 23 -18.12 -3.97 -11.32
N ASP A 24 -16.93 -4.05 -11.93
CA ASP A 24 -15.67 -3.70 -11.27
C ASP A 24 -15.42 -2.19 -11.31
N ALA A 25 -14.83 -1.66 -10.25
CA ALA A 25 -14.41 -0.26 -10.18
C ALA A 25 -12.89 -0.15 -9.96
N LEU A 26 -12.25 0.69 -10.78
CA LEU A 26 -10.91 1.21 -10.54
C LEU A 26 -11.03 2.39 -9.59
N LEU A 27 -10.40 2.28 -8.42
CA LEU A 27 -10.40 3.36 -7.44
C LEU A 27 -9.06 4.10 -7.44
N TYR A 28 -9.15 5.41 -7.31
CA TYR A 28 -8.02 6.26 -6.95
C TYR A 28 -7.73 6.11 -5.45
N ILE A 29 -6.46 5.91 -5.11
CA ILE A 29 -5.99 5.83 -3.74
C ILE A 29 -5.20 7.09 -3.42
N ASP A 30 -5.65 7.83 -2.42
CA ASP A 30 -5.03 9.09 -2.02
C ASP A 30 -3.70 8.86 -1.32
N ARG A 31 -3.58 7.80 -0.50
CA ARG A 31 -2.39 7.55 0.32
C ARG A 31 -2.09 6.07 0.47
N HIS A 32 -0.81 5.74 0.46
CA HIS A 32 -0.31 4.40 0.74
C HIS A 32 0.49 4.42 2.05
N LEU A 33 0.12 3.54 2.98
CA LEU A 33 0.82 3.37 4.24
C LEU A 33 1.49 1.99 4.25
N ILE A 34 2.81 1.97 4.46
CA ILE A 34 3.62 0.74 4.48
C ILE A 34 4.53 0.69 5.71
N HIS A 35 4.94 -0.52 6.05
CA HIS A 35 6.00 -0.79 7.02
C HIS A 35 7.11 -1.70 6.47
N ASP A 36 8.10 -2.01 7.30
CA ASP A 36 9.37 -2.69 6.99
C ASP A 36 9.23 -4.07 6.33
N LEU A 37 8.11 -4.78 6.55
CA LEU A 37 7.88 -6.07 5.88
C LEU A 37 7.57 -5.92 4.37
N HIS A 38 7.33 -4.70 3.89
CA HIS A 38 7.08 -4.44 2.47
C HIS A 38 8.34 -4.24 1.62
N HIS A 39 9.53 -4.20 2.23
CA HIS A 39 10.78 -3.93 1.50
C HIS A 39 10.98 -4.84 0.26
N ARG A 40 10.55 -6.11 0.34
CA ARG A 40 10.67 -7.09 -0.75
C ARG A 40 9.89 -6.72 -2.01
N ALA A 41 8.79 -5.98 -1.87
CA ALA A 41 7.95 -5.59 -3.00
C ALA A 41 8.68 -4.65 -3.97
N PHE A 42 9.54 -3.79 -3.44
CA PHE A 42 10.31 -2.83 -4.22
C PHE A 42 11.36 -3.48 -5.10
N ALA A 43 11.95 -4.59 -4.64
CA ALA A 43 12.86 -5.38 -5.46
C ALA A 43 12.15 -5.90 -6.71
N THR A 44 10.90 -6.36 -6.59
CA THR A 44 10.15 -6.85 -7.75
C THR A 44 9.71 -5.71 -8.68
N LEU A 45 9.31 -4.54 -8.15
CA LEU A 45 9.04 -3.36 -8.97
C LEU A 45 10.27 -3.00 -9.81
N LYS A 46 11.44 -2.96 -9.18
CA LYS A 46 12.73 -2.69 -9.84
C LYS A 46 13.08 -3.75 -10.88
N ALA A 47 12.91 -5.04 -10.56
CA ALA A 47 13.16 -6.13 -11.49
C ALA A 47 12.28 -6.05 -12.75
N ASN A 48 11.06 -5.52 -12.61
CA ASN A 48 10.13 -5.28 -13.71
C ASN A 48 10.36 -3.93 -14.43
N GLY A 49 11.36 -3.13 -14.03
CA GLY A 49 11.59 -1.79 -14.57
C GLY A 49 10.47 -0.80 -14.26
N GLN A 50 9.69 -1.05 -13.20
CA GLN A 50 8.57 -0.21 -12.78
C GLN A 50 9.02 0.81 -11.73
N THR A 51 8.43 2.00 -11.79
CA THR A 51 8.64 3.07 -10.81
C THR A 51 7.33 3.39 -10.09
N ILE A 52 7.46 3.95 -8.89
CA ILE A 52 6.31 4.49 -8.16
C ILE A 52 5.85 5.76 -8.88
N HIS A 53 4.58 5.84 -9.27
CA HIS A 53 4.06 6.98 -10.02
C HIS A 53 3.97 8.27 -9.17
N ARG A 54 3.55 8.13 -7.90
CA ARG A 54 3.39 9.22 -6.94
C ARG A 54 4.06 8.91 -5.60
N PRO A 55 5.41 8.95 -5.53
CA PRO A 55 6.13 8.63 -4.30
C PRO A 55 5.79 9.57 -3.14
N GLU A 56 5.34 10.79 -3.41
CA GLU A 56 4.87 11.76 -2.42
C GLU A 56 3.59 11.33 -1.69
N LEU A 57 2.84 10.36 -2.24
CA LEU A 57 1.63 9.79 -1.64
C LEU A 57 1.89 8.47 -0.89
N LEU A 58 3.14 8.00 -0.88
CA LEU A 58 3.57 6.81 -0.17
C LEU A 58 4.33 7.20 1.10
N PHE A 59 3.95 6.56 2.21
CA PHE A 59 4.49 6.81 3.55
C PHE A 59 4.91 5.49 4.18
N GLY A 60 6.17 5.42 4.62
CA GLY A 60 6.74 4.22 5.22
C GLY A 60 7.34 4.46 6.60
N THR A 61 7.02 3.61 7.57
CA THR A 61 7.64 3.61 8.92
C THR A 61 7.99 2.18 9.32
N PRO A 62 9.21 1.88 9.82
CA PRO A 62 9.55 0.55 10.29
C PRO A 62 8.97 0.33 11.70
N ASP A 63 8.04 -0.59 11.88
CA ASP A 63 7.38 -0.81 13.19
C ASP A 63 7.21 -2.28 13.57
N HIS A 64 7.48 -3.23 12.67
CA HIS A 64 7.34 -4.66 12.95
C HIS A 64 8.65 -5.33 13.36
N SER A 65 9.77 -4.93 12.75
CA SER A 65 11.08 -5.55 12.97
C SER A 65 12.04 -4.71 13.82
N VAL A 66 11.51 -3.81 14.66
CA VAL A 66 12.31 -2.93 15.51
C VAL A 66 12.27 -3.45 16.95
N PRO A 67 13.40 -3.91 17.53
CA PRO A 67 13.46 -4.27 18.95
C PRO A 67 13.14 -3.05 19.82
N THR A 68 12.43 -3.25 20.94
CA THR A 68 12.06 -2.16 21.86
C THR A 68 13.27 -1.43 22.48
N THR A 69 14.45 -2.05 22.46
CA THR A 69 15.71 -1.47 22.94
C THR A 69 16.49 -0.71 21.85
N ALA A 70 16.11 -0.82 20.59
CA ALA A 70 16.82 -0.18 19.48
C ALA A 70 16.31 1.26 19.27
N ARG A 71 17.24 2.18 19.02
CA ARG A 71 16.94 3.59 18.66
C ARG A 71 17.44 3.94 17.27
N THR A 72 18.38 3.16 16.76
CA THR A 72 19.00 3.35 15.46
C THR A 72 19.15 2.00 14.76
N LEU A 73 19.43 2.01 13.46
CA LEU A 73 19.63 0.77 12.69
C LEU A 73 20.81 -0.06 13.21
N VAL A 74 21.83 0.59 13.78
CA VAL A 74 23.02 -0.11 14.29
C VAL A 74 22.73 -0.92 15.55
N ASP A 75 21.71 -0.53 16.32
CA ASP A 75 21.28 -1.22 17.55
C ASP A 75 20.53 -2.53 17.25
N ILE A 76 20.02 -2.69 16.02
CA ILE A 76 19.36 -3.92 15.59
C ILE A 76 20.43 -4.97 15.26
N PRO A 77 20.41 -6.15 15.91
CA PRO A 77 21.35 -7.23 15.61
C PRO A 77 21.29 -7.64 14.13
N GLN A 78 22.42 -8.12 13.60
CA GLN A 78 22.45 -8.65 12.24
C GLN A 78 21.48 -9.82 12.09
N GLY A 79 20.73 -9.84 10.99
CA GLY A 79 19.71 -10.85 10.69
C GLY A 79 18.47 -10.24 10.05
N GLU A 80 17.41 -11.05 9.91
CA GLU A 80 16.21 -10.71 9.15
C GLU A 80 15.56 -9.39 9.62
N MET A 81 15.54 -9.12 10.92
CA MET A 81 14.97 -7.87 11.45
C MET A 81 15.72 -6.62 10.95
N ARG A 82 17.05 -6.68 10.88
CA ARG A 82 17.84 -5.56 10.37
C ARG A 82 17.71 -5.45 8.85
N GLU A 83 17.60 -6.57 8.16
CA GLU A 83 17.41 -6.61 6.70
C GLU A 83 16.10 -5.96 6.28
N THR A 84 15.00 -6.20 7.00
CA THR A 84 13.69 -5.61 6.66
C THR A 84 13.69 -4.10 6.86
N VAL A 85 14.23 -3.62 7.99
CA VAL A 85 14.31 -2.17 8.30
C VAL A 85 15.24 -1.46 7.32
N SER A 86 16.46 -1.97 7.13
CA SER A 86 17.41 -1.37 6.19
C SER A 86 16.96 -1.45 4.73
N GLY A 87 16.22 -2.52 4.38
CA GLY A 87 15.62 -2.68 3.06
C GLY A 87 14.57 -1.61 2.77
N LEU A 88 13.72 -1.29 3.75
CA LEU A 88 12.75 -0.19 3.62
C LEU A 88 13.46 1.16 3.48
N GLU A 89 14.49 1.42 4.30
CA GLU A 89 15.27 2.66 4.26
C GLU A 89 15.98 2.84 2.91
N ALA A 90 16.58 1.77 2.37
CA ALA A 90 17.21 1.79 1.06
C ALA A 90 16.20 2.04 -0.07
N ALA A 91 15.05 1.36 -0.03
CA ALA A 91 13.97 1.56 -1.00
C ALA A 91 13.41 2.98 -0.96
N ALA A 92 13.26 3.57 0.23
CA ALA A 92 12.83 4.95 0.41
C ALA A 92 13.79 5.93 -0.25
N LYS A 93 15.10 5.76 -0.03
CA LYS A 93 16.14 6.61 -0.65
C LYS A 93 16.18 6.44 -2.18
N GLU A 94 16.03 5.22 -2.67
CA GLU A 94 16.07 4.93 -4.11
C GLU A 94 14.82 5.45 -4.85
N MET A 95 13.63 5.25 -4.27
CA MET A 95 12.35 5.55 -4.93
C MET A 95 11.74 6.89 -4.51
N GLY A 96 12.30 7.56 -3.50
CA GLY A 96 11.97 8.93 -3.12
C GLY A 96 10.64 9.11 -2.39
N PHE A 97 10.13 8.08 -1.70
CA PHE A 97 8.89 8.19 -0.92
C PHE A 97 9.14 8.67 0.52
N ASN A 98 8.07 9.14 1.20
CA ASN A 98 8.17 9.64 2.56
C ASN A 98 8.50 8.50 3.53
N HIS A 99 9.62 8.59 4.23
CA HIS A 99 10.05 7.59 5.19
C HIS A 99 10.34 8.22 6.54
N PHE A 100 9.66 7.72 7.58
CA PHE A 100 9.94 8.04 8.97
C PHE A 100 10.88 6.95 9.48
N ASP A 101 12.19 7.19 9.38
CA ASP A 101 13.21 6.25 9.85
C ASP A 101 13.27 6.21 11.39
N LEU A 102 14.09 5.32 11.96
CA LEU A 102 14.18 5.13 13.42
C LEU A 102 14.61 6.37 14.21
N THR A 103 15.24 7.34 13.54
CA THR A 103 15.74 8.57 14.16
C THR A 103 14.82 9.77 13.92
N ASP A 104 13.75 9.61 13.16
CA ASP A 104 12.73 10.64 12.96
C ASP A 104 11.84 10.77 14.20
N ASP A 105 11.63 12.00 14.68
CA ASP A 105 10.76 12.27 15.84
C ASP A 105 9.30 11.81 15.62
N ARG A 106 8.89 11.63 14.37
CA ARG A 106 7.55 11.16 13.96
C ARG A 106 7.47 9.64 13.84
N HIS A 107 8.58 8.94 14.05
CA HIS A 107 8.65 7.48 13.96
C HIS A 107 7.69 6.80 14.94
N GLY A 108 7.07 5.71 14.51
CA GLY A 108 6.15 4.95 15.34
C GLY A 108 5.36 3.91 14.55
N ILE A 109 4.33 3.35 15.21
CA ILE A 109 3.43 2.36 14.62
C ILE A 109 2.66 3.00 13.47
N VAL A 110 2.60 2.34 12.31
CA VAL A 110 2.06 2.92 11.06
C VAL A 110 0.63 3.46 11.21
N HIS A 111 -0.22 2.78 11.98
CA HIS A 111 -1.60 3.17 12.24
C HIS A 111 -1.76 4.31 13.26
N VAL A 112 -0.69 4.67 13.97
CA VAL A 112 -0.63 5.82 14.88
C VAL A 112 -0.03 7.03 14.14
N VAL A 113 1.09 6.82 13.44
CA VAL A 113 1.76 7.85 12.63
C VAL A 113 0.83 8.41 11.55
N GLY A 114 0.05 7.56 10.87
CA GLY A 114 -0.87 7.99 9.82
C GLY A 114 -1.82 9.13 10.26
N PRO A 115 -2.62 8.92 11.33
CA PRO A 115 -3.44 9.98 11.91
C PRO A 115 -2.66 11.15 12.50
N GLU A 116 -1.60 10.92 13.27
CA GLU A 116 -0.84 11.97 13.96
C GLU A 116 -0.17 12.96 13.00
N GLN A 117 0.30 12.46 11.85
CA GLN A 117 0.93 13.27 10.81
C GLN A 117 -0.08 13.85 9.81
N GLY A 118 -1.39 13.69 10.05
CA GLY A 118 -2.44 14.20 9.16
C GLY A 118 -2.46 13.51 7.77
N ILE A 119 -1.94 12.29 7.67
CA ILE A 119 -1.91 11.52 6.42
C ILE A 119 -3.29 10.90 6.15
N THR A 120 -4.00 10.47 7.21
CA THR A 120 -5.34 9.87 7.10
C THR A 120 -6.44 10.88 7.44
N LEU A 121 -6.82 11.71 6.46
CA LEU A 121 -7.87 12.72 6.63
C LEU A 121 -9.27 12.18 6.26
N PRO A 122 -10.36 12.74 6.84
CA PRO A 122 -11.71 12.36 6.47
C PRO A 122 -11.98 12.50 4.97
N GLY A 123 -12.58 11.47 4.38
CA GLY A 123 -12.94 11.45 2.97
C GLY A 123 -11.84 10.99 2.01
N LEU A 124 -10.62 10.74 2.49
CA LEU A 124 -9.58 10.06 1.71
C LEU A 124 -9.80 8.55 1.68
N VAL A 125 -9.44 7.93 0.56
CA VAL A 125 -9.25 6.49 0.46
C VAL A 125 -7.75 6.21 0.55
N TRP A 126 -7.35 5.46 1.58
CA TRP A 126 -5.97 5.05 1.79
C TRP A 126 -5.88 3.54 1.88
N CYS A 127 -4.72 3.00 1.49
CA CYS A 127 -4.45 1.57 1.58
C CYS A 127 -3.30 1.33 2.56
N ALA A 128 -3.60 0.66 3.68
CA ALA A 128 -2.59 -0.01 4.49
C ALA A 128 -2.32 -1.36 3.85
N VAL A 129 -1.11 -1.51 3.34
CA VAL A 129 -0.77 -2.72 2.61
C VAL A 129 -0.65 -3.87 3.62
N THR A 130 -1.51 -4.86 3.50
CA THR A 130 -1.42 -6.14 4.21
C THR A 130 -1.66 -7.26 3.19
N PRO A 131 -1.00 -8.42 3.36
CA PRO A 131 0.27 -8.72 2.71
C PRO A 131 0.23 -8.64 1.17
N ILE A 132 1.25 -7.98 0.58
CA ILE A 132 1.56 -7.92 -0.87
C ILE A 132 1.75 -9.28 -1.55
N HIS A 133 1.80 -10.39 -0.80
CA HIS A 133 2.05 -11.72 -1.36
C HIS A 133 1.06 -12.15 -2.46
N ARG A 134 -0.11 -11.51 -2.56
CA ARG A 134 -1.12 -11.81 -3.60
C ARG A 134 -1.06 -10.89 -4.83
N LEU A 135 -0.13 -9.95 -4.88
CA LEU A 135 -0.10 -8.89 -5.90
C LEU A 135 0.87 -9.14 -7.06
N MET A 136 1.63 -10.22 -7.01
CA MET A 136 2.67 -10.50 -8.01
C MET A 136 2.55 -11.89 -8.65
N GLU A 137 1.47 -12.64 -8.38
CA GLU A 137 1.19 -13.87 -9.12
C GLU A 137 0.74 -13.53 -10.56
N PRO A 138 1.43 -14.05 -11.59
CA PRO A 138 0.92 -14.00 -12.95
C PRO A 138 -0.42 -14.76 -13.01
N LEU A 139 -1.42 -14.15 -13.64
CA LEU A 139 -2.76 -14.71 -13.86
C LEU A 139 -2.65 -16.14 -14.41
N GLY A 140 -2.94 -17.14 -13.58
CA GLY A 140 -2.89 -18.56 -13.97
C GLY A 140 -3.43 -19.57 -12.96
N ALA A 141 -3.56 -19.23 -11.67
CA ALA A 141 -4.07 -20.16 -10.66
C ALA A 141 -5.55 -19.88 -10.33
N SER A 142 -6.47 -20.55 -11.02
CA SER A 142 -7.89 -20.61 -10.61
C SER A 142 -8.01 -21.33 -9.27
N HIS A 143 -8.50 -20.65 -8.23
CA HIS A 143 -8.96 -21.30 -7.00
C HIS A 143 -10.35 -20.79 -6.62
N SER A 144 -11.34 -21.65 -6.89
CA SER A 144 -12.68 -21.56 -6.34
C SER A 144 -12.61 -21.72 -4.82
N GLY A 145 -13.14 -20.76 -4.05
CA GLY A 145 -13.20 -20.92 -2.60
C GLY A 145 -13.48 -19.64 -1.80
N SER A 146 -14.64 -19.66 -1.14
CA SER A 146 -15.14 -18.81 -0.05
C SER A 146 -15.52 -17.35 -0.37
N GLY A 147 -16.81 -17.04 -0.13
CA GLY A 147 -17.47 -15.75 -0.35
C GLY A 147 -17.10 -14.64 0.64
N ARG A 148 -15.81 -14.29 0.71
CA ARG A 148 -15.38 -12.98 1.21
C ARG A 148 -15.19 -12.06 0.00
N GLN A 149 -15.65 -10.81 0.07
CA GLN A 149 -15.28 -9.79 -0.91
C GLN A 149 -13.74 -9.72 -0.96
N LYS A 150 -13.15 -10.12 -2.09
CA LYS A 150 -11.70 -10.16 -2.29
C LYS A 150 -11.27 -8.84 -2.90
N TYR A 151 -10.71 -7.95 -2.10
CA TYR A 151 -10.08 -6.73 -2.59
C TYR A 151 -8.65 -7.07 -3.03
N ASN A 152 -8.35 -6.95 -4.32
CA ASN A 152 -7.04 -7.31 -4.88
C ASN A 152 -6.31 -6.05 -5.35
N THR A 153 -5.42 -5.51 -4.52
CA THR A 153 -4.73 -4.22 -4.74
C THR A 153 -3.53 -4.32 -5.68
N SER A 154 -3.73 -4.60 -6.97
CA SER A 154 -2.59 -4.76 -7.91
C SER A 154 -2.05 -3.42 -8.41
N TRP A 155 -0.72 -3.20 -8.34
CA TRP A 155 0.00 -2.13 -9.04
C TRP A 155 -0.04 -2.39 -10.56
N GLN A 156 -1.13 -1.97 -11.21
CA GLN A 156 -1.32 -2.18 -12.64
C GLN A 156 -1.39 -0.87 -13.41
N ASN A 157 -0.79 -0.87 -14.60
CA ASN A 157 -1.11 0.13 -15.62
C ASN A 157 -2.63 0.10 -15.85
N PRO A 158 -3.33 1.25 -15.91
CA PRO A 158 -4.78 1.32 -16.14
C PRO A 158 -5.28 0.46 -17.33
N LYS A 159 -4.41 0.19 -18.31
CA LYS A 159 -4.70 -0.66 -19.47
C LYS A 159 -4.72 -2.18 -19.20
N ASN A 160 -4.24 -2.66 -18.05
CA ASN A 160 -3.93 -4.08 -17.81
C ASN A 160 -4.82 -4.80 -16.77
N CYS A 161 -5.88 -4.18 -16.23
CA CYS A 161 -6.85 -4.88 -15.38
C CYS A 161 -7.68 -5.88 -16.21
N GLY A 162 -7.32 -7.16 -16.16
CA GLY A 162 -7.99 -8.27 -16.85
C GLY A 162 -9.21 -8.84 -16.11
N ASN A 163 -10.08 -9.50 -16.87
CA ASN A 163 -11.39 -10.04 -16.46
C ASN A 163 -11.34 -11.09 -15.34
N GLY A 164 -12.27 -10.97 -14.38
CA GLY A 164 -12.72 -12.07 -13.52
C GLY A 164 -12.59 -11.76 -12.02
N ASP A 165 -13.72 -11.87 -11.31
CA ASP A 165 -14.00 -11.57 -9.89
C ASP A 165 -13.97 -10.08 -9.53
N HIS A 166 -14.97 -9.64 -8.75
CA HIS A 166 -15.12 -8.26 -8.26
C HIS A 166 -13.81 -7.73 -7.65
N LYS A 167 -13.04 -6.94 -8.41
CA LYS A 167 -11.69 -6.50 -8.05
C LYS A 167 -11.63 -4.97 -7.99
N ILE A 168 -11.18 -4.46 -6.83
CA ILE A 168 -10.72 -3.07 -6.73
C ILE A 168 -9.32 -3.01 -7.34
N CYS A 169 -9.20 -2.48 -8.55
CA CYS A 169 -7.91 -2.07 -9.08
C CYS A 169 -7.47 -0.77 -8.40
N VAL A 170 -6.19 -0.65 -8.08
CA VAL A 170 -5.58 0.53 -7.48
C VAL A 170 -4.58 1.11 -8.48
N SER A 171 -4.82 2.33 -8.94
CA SER A 171 -3.83 3.11 -9.70
C SER A 171 -3.39 4.28 -8.84
N THR A 172 -2.09 4.37 -8.57
CA THR A 172 -1.42 5.62 -8.19
C THR A 172 -1.22 6.52 -9.39
#